data_AF-A0A921YX25-F1
#
_entry.id   AF-A0A921YX25-F1
#
_cell.length_a   1.000
_cell.length_b   1.000
_cell.length_c   1.000
_cell.angle_alpha   90.00
_cell.angle_beta   90.00
_cell.angle_gamma   90.00
#
_symmetry.space_group_name_H-M   'P 1'
#
loop_
_entity.id
_entity.type
_entity.pdbx_description
1 polymer ?
#
loop_
_entity_poly.entity_id
_entity_poly.type
_entity_poly.pdbx_seq_one_letter_code
_entity_poly.pdbx_strand_id
1 'polypeptide(L)'
;MAGADVSFTPSDLMHYAESLIRESRLHESRANRSNYSWLMARNVNQTPLEEYFKDLKPTLHKMTPESCTAIAVKLDNLSEYATTDQIVATFKKLLEEQYTMQIMGANIKRGKELKTRKVNKVHPVLGQGREATVSFVLHG
;
A
#
# COMPACT_ATOMS: atom_id res chain seq x y z
N MET A 1 -2.18 -6.34 -31.45
CA MET A 1 -1.40 -7.15 -30.49
C MET A 1 -1.57 -6.52 -29.13
N ALA A 2 -2.33 -7.16 -28.23
CA ALA A 2 -2.58 -6.65 -26.89
C ALA A 2 -1.27 -6.72 -26.10
N GLY A 3 -0.71 -5.56 -25.75
CA GLY A 3 0.37 -5.49 -24.77
C GLY A 3 -0.18 -5.98 -23.45
N ALA A 4 0.40 -7.05 -22.90
CA ALA A 4 0.11 -7.42 -21.53
C ALA A 4 0.57 -6.24 -20.66
N ASP A 5 -0.35 -5.62 -19.92
CA ASP A 5 -0.01 -4.65 -18.90
C ASP A 5 0.84 -5.38 -17.84
N VAL A 6 2.16 -5.28 -17.97
CA VAL A 6 3.12 -5.85 -17.02
C VAL A 6 3.03 -5.02 -15.74
N SER A 7 2.09 -5.40 -14.88
CA SER A 7 1.89 -4.78 -13.57
C SER A 7 2.86 -5.40 -12.56
N PHE A 8 3.51 -4.55 -11.77
CA PHE A 8 4.45 -4.98 -10.74
C PHE A 8 3.68 -5.64 -9.59
N THR A 9 3.85 -6.94 -9.43
CA THR A 9 3.08 -7.74 -8.48
C THR A 9 3.70 -7.71 -7.09
N PRO A 10 2.95 -8.10 -6.04
CA PRO A 10 3.52 -8.28 -4.71
C PRO A 10 4.67 -9.30 -4.69
N SER A 11 4.59 -10.37 -5.49
CA SER A 11 5.69 -11.33 -5.66
C SER A 11 6.96 -10.67 -6.20
N ASP A 12 6.83 -9.76 -7.17
CA ASP A 12 7.98 -9.03 -7.73
C ASP A 12 8.63 -8.13 -6.68
N LEU A 13 7.82 -7.48 -5.85
CA LEU A 13 8.33 -6.69 -4.72
C LEU A 13 9.11 -7.53 -3.71
N MET A 14 8.61 -8.72 -3.39
CA MET A 14 9.30 -9.65 -2.49
C MET A 14 10.64 -10.10 -3.08
N HIS A 15 10.65 -10.52 -4.34
CA HIS A 15 11.88 -10.95 -5.00
C HIS A 15 12.91 -9.81 -5.12
N TYR A 16 12.44 -8.59 -5.34
CA TYR A 16 13.29 -7.41 -5.35
C TYR A 16 13.90 -7.14 -3.97
N ALA A 17 13.10 -7.16 -2.90
CA ALA A 17 13.61 -6.99 -1.54
C ALA A 17 14.59 -8.11 -1.12
N GLU A 18 14.31 -9.36 -1.51
CA GLU A 18 15.23 -10.49 -1.31
C GLU A 18 16.56 -10.29 -2.05
N SER A 19 16.52 -9.74 -3.26
CA SER A 19 17.71 -9.47 -4.07
C SER A 19 18.59 -8.41 -3.41
N LEU A 20 18.00 -7.32 -2.91
CA LEU A 20 18.72 -6.28 -2.18
C LEU A 20 19.39 -6.80 -0.91
N ILE A 21 18.70 -7.65 -0.13
CA ILE A 21 19.29 -8.24 1.08
C ILE A 21 20.45 -9.17 0.72
N ARG A 22 20.31 -9.98 -0.34
CA ARG A 22 21.41 -10.84 -0.82
C ARG A 22 22.62 -10.02 -1.24
N GLU A 23 22.39 -8.93 -1.96
CA GLU A 23 23.46 -8.03 -2.39
C GLU A 23 24.16 -7.34 -1.21
N SER A 24 23.40 -6.82 -0.25
CA SER A 24 23.95 -6.25 0.98
C SER A 24 24.81 -7.25 1.76
N ARG A 25 24.35 -8.50 1.90
CA ARG A 25 25.13 -9.57 2.58
C ARG A 25 26.43 -9.89 1.86
N LEU A 26 26.41 -9.91 0.53
CA LEU A 26 27.61 -10.13 -0.28
C LEU A 26 28.61 -8.98 -0.10
N HIS A 27 28.12 -7.75 -0.04
CA HIS A 27 28.94 -6.57 0.21
C HIS A 27 29.56 -6.59 1.62
N GLU A 28 28.76 -6.86 2.66
CA GLU A 28 29.24 -7.00 4.05
C GLU A 28 30.30 -8.10 4.19
N SER A 29 30.09 -9.26 3.55
CA SER A 29 31.05 -10.37 3.56
C SER A 29 32.37 -10.02 2.88
N ARG A 30 32.35 -9.22 1.81
CA ARG A 30 33.56 -8.75 1.11
C ARG A 30 34.31 -7.70 1.92
N ALA A 31 33.60 -6.80 2.60
CA ALA A 31 34.19 -5.78 3.45
C ALA A 31 34.92 -6.40 4.66
N ASN A 32 34.42 -7.52 5.20
CA ASN A 32 34.97 -8.18 6.38
C ASN A 32 35.99 -9.29 6.05
N ARG A 33 36.78 -9.13 4.97
CA ARG A 33 37.82 -10.09 4.57
C ARG A 33 39.03 -10.02 5.51
N SER A 34 38.90 -10.64 6.68
CA SER A 34 40.03 -11.00 7.53
C SER A 34 40.78 -12.21 6.95
N ASN A 35 42.07 -12.33 7.26
CA ASN A 35 42.91 -13.49 6.88
C ASN A 35 42.35 -14.85 7.35
N TYR A 36 41.34 -14.83 8.23
CA TYR A 36 40.63 -16.00 8.74
C TYR A 36 39.18 -16.12 8.24
N SER A 37 38.88 -15.61 7.04
CA SER A 37 37.52 -15.65 6.45
C SER A 37 36.88 -17.05 6.40
N TRP A 38 37.68 -18.11 6.31
CA TRP A 38 37.21 -19.50 6.36
C TRP A 38 36.67 -19.94 7.74
N LEU A 39 37.12 -19.31 8.84
CA LEU A 39 36.54 -19.51 10.18
C LEU A 39 35.17 -18.83 10.33
N MET A 40 34.93 -17.76 9.58
CA MET A 40 33.69 -16.98 9.59
C MET A 40 32.66 -17.47 8.56
N ALA A 41 33.04 -18.38 7.66
CA ALA A 41 32.17 -18.93 6.62
C ALA A 41 30.94 -19.68 7.19
N ARG A 42 31.03 -20.14 8.44
CA ARG A 42 29.87 -20.59 9.22
C ARG A 42 29.19 -19.38 9.87
N ASN A 43 28.50 -18.58 9.06
CA ASN A 43 27.60 -17.55 9.55
C ASN A 43 26.33 -18.22 10.13
N VAL A 44 26.47 -18.82 11.31
CA VAL A 44 25.39 -19.50 12.05
C VAL A 44 24.27 -18.53 12.47
N ASN A 45 24.56 -17.23 12.47
CA ASN A 45 23.64 -16.18 12.93
C ASN A 45 22.92 -15.42 11.79
N GLN A 46 23.04 -15.86 10.54
CA GLN A 46 22.27 -15.23 9.47
C GLN A 46 20.82 -15.73 9.53
N THR A 47 19.94 -14.86 10.00
CA THR A 47 18.50 -15.08 9.97
C THR A 47 18.06 -15.45 8.54
N PRO A 48 17.30 -16.54 8.35
CA PRO A 48 16.76 -16.90 7.05
C PRO A 48 15.96 -15.74 6.44
N LEU A 49 16.12 -15.48 5.14
CA LEU A 49 15.35 -14.47 4.41
C LEU A 49 13.84 -14.65 4.63
N GLU A 50 13.39 -15.90 4.65
CA GLU A 50 11.99 -16.28 4.84
C GLU A 50 11.42 -15.78 6.18
N GLU A 51 12.24 -15.71 7.22
CA GLU A 51 11.83 -15.28 8.55
C GLU A 51 11.58 -13.77 8.60
N TYR A 52 12.34 -12.97 7.86
CA TYR A 52 12.12 -11.52 7.76
C TYR A 52 10.80 -11.15 7.08
N PHE A 53 10.38 -11.96 6.10
CA PHE A 53 9.19 -11.67 5.29
C PHE A 53 7.93 -12.40 5.75
N LYS A 54 8.04 -13.39 6.65
CA LYS A 54 6.91 -14.20 7.12
C LYS A 54 5.75 -13.35 7.64
N ASP A 55 6.07 -12.34 8.44
CA ASP A 55 5.08 -11.45 9.05
C ASP A 55 4.52 -10.41 8.06
N LEU A 56 5.24 -10.15 6.96
CA LEU A 56 4.92 -9.12 5.98
C LEU A 56 4.07 -9.66 4.82
N LYS A 57 4.16 -10.96 4.53
CA LYS A 57 3.38 -11.64 3.48
C LYS A 57 1.89 -11.28 3.49
N PRO A 58 1.17 -11.29 4.63
CA PRO A 58 -0.26 -11.00 4.64
C PRO A 58 -0.60 -9.55 4.25
N THR A 59 0.23 -8.59 4.64
CA THR A 59 0.04 -7.17 4.30
C THR A 59 0.36 -6.92 2.84
N LEU A 60 1.45 -7.52 2.37
CA LEU A 60 1.95 -7.38 1.01
C LEU A 60 0.97 -7.94 -0.03
N HIS A 61 0.24 -9.02 0.27
CA HIS A 61 -0.83 -9.55 -0.60
C HIS A 61 -2.05 -8.62 -0.73
N LYS A 62 -2.22 -7.63 0.15
CA LYS A 62 -3.34 -6.67 0.12
C LYS A 62 -3.00 -5.38 -0.61
N MET A 63 -1.74 -5.22 -1.02
CA MET A 63 -1.25 -4.01 -1.66
C MET A 63 -1.67 -3.96 -3.13
N THR A 64 -1.91 -2.76 -3.63
CA THR A 64 -2.09 -2.55 -5.07
C THR A 64 -0.73 -2.61 -5.78
N PRO A 65 -0.70 -2.98 -7.08
CA PRO A 65 0.52 -2.96 -7.88
C PRO A 65 1.23 -1.60 -7.84
N GLU A 66 0.47 -0.50 -7.85
CA GLU A 66 0.99 0.88 -7.78
C GLU A 66 1.75 1.13 -6.47
N SER A 67 1.18 0.69 -5.35
CA SER A 67 1.83 0.79 -4.05
C SER A 67 3.08 -0.09 -3.99
N CYS A 68 3.06 -1.28 -4.59
CA CYS A 68 4.23 -2.14 -4.68
C CYS A 68 5.38 -1.48 -5.45
N THR A 69 5.11 -0.87 -6.61
CA THR A 69 6.11 -0.12 -7.39
C THR A 69 6.65 1.06 -6.59
N ALA A 70 5.79 1.80 -5.90
CA ALA A 70 6.20 2.94 -5.09
C ALA A 70 7.15 2.53 -3.95
N ILE A 71 6.95 1.34 -3.35
CA ILE A 71 7.90 0.80 -2.36
C ILE A 71 9.22 0.44 -3.02
N ALA A 72 9.19 -0.28 -4.15
CA ALA A 72 10.42 -0.68 -4.84
C ALA A 72 11.32 0.51 -5.17
N VAL A 73 10.75 1.58 -5.74
CA VAL A 73 11.49 2.82 -6.06
C VAL A 73 12.06 3.50 -4.82
N LYS A 74 11.28 3.57 -3.73
CA LYS A 74 11.77 4.17 -2.47
C LYS A 74 12.86 3.33 -1.83
N LEU A 75 12.76 2.01 -1.93
CA LEU A 75 13.71 1.07 -1.37
C LEU A 75 15.05 1.14 -2.13
N ASP A 76 15.00 1.22 -3.47
CA ASP A 76 16.17 1.38 -4.34
C ASP A 76 17.03 2.57 -3.91
N ASN A 77 16.40 3.75 -3.78
CA ASN A 77 17.05 5.00 -3.38
C ASN A 77 17.71 4.95 -1.99
N LEU A 78 17.27 4.04 -1.12
CA LEU A 78 17.77 3.94 0.25
C LEU A 78 18.73 2.75 0.44
N SER A 79 18.87 1.89 -0.56
CA SER A 79 19.57 0.61 -0.43
C SER A 79 21.06 0.64 -0.78
N GLU A 80 21.53 1.67 -1.49
CA GLU A 80 22.88 1.74 -2.09
C GLU A 80 24.03 1.54 -1.08
N TYR A 81 23.82 1.91 0.20
CA TYR A 81 24.80 1.75 1.28
C TYR A 81 24.21 1.17 2.56
N ALA A 82 22.98 0.65 2.50
CA ALA A 82 22.28 0.17 3.68
C ALA A 82 22.73 -1.24 4.06
N THR A 83 22.82 -1.52 5.36
CA THR A 83 23.02 -2.88 5.86
C THR A 83 21.76 -3.72 5.70
N THR A 84 21.91 -5.04 5.80
CA THR A 84 20.79 -5.99 5.72
C THR A 84 19.63 -5.59 6.65
N ASP A 85 19.94 -5.27 7.91
CA ASP A 85 18.92 -4.90 8.90
C ASP A 85 18.25 -3.56 8.58
N GLN A 86 19.01 -2.61 8.02
CA GLN A 86 18.47 -1.30 7.59
C GLN A 86 17.53 -1.45 6.39
N ILE A 87 17.85 -2.32 5.43
CA ILE A 87 16.99 -2.62 4.28
C ILE A 87 15.67 -3.23 4.77
N VAL A 88 15.75 -4.22 5.67
CA VAL A 88 14.55 -4.86 6.25
C VAL A 88 13.70 -3.87 7.04
N ALA A 89 14.31 -3.06 7.91
CA ALA A 89 13.59 -2.08 8.72
C ALA A 89 12.89 -1.04 7.84
N THR A 90 13.60 -0.54 6.82
CA THR A 90 13.06 0.41 5.85
C THR A 90 11.91 -0.21 5.06
N PHE A 91 12.07 -1.46 4.60
CA PHE A 91 11.02 -2.18 3.88
C PHE A 91 9.74 -2.33 4.71
N LYS A 92 9.87 -2.74 5.99
CA LYS A 92 8.75 -2.84 6.93
C LYS A 92 8.02 -1.51 7.09
N LYS A 93 8.78 -0.43 7.32
CA LYS A 93 8.24 0.92 7.48
C LYS A 93 7.49 1.38 6.23
N LEU A 94 8.07 1.19 5.04
CA LEU A 94 7.46 1.56 3.77
C LEU A 94 6.16 0.79 3.51
N LEU A 95 6.13 -0.50 3.87
CA LEU A 95 4.93 -1.34 3.79
C LEU A 95 3.80 -0.79 4.65
N GLU A 96 4.07 -0.48 5.91
CA GLU A 96 3.07 0.06 6.84
C GLU A 96 2.57 1.44 6.41
N GLU A 97 3.46 2.33 5.96
CA GLU A 97 3.11 3.66 5.47
C GLU A 97 2.19 3.57 4.26
N GLN A 98 2.56 2.75 3.26
CA GLN A 98 1.77 2.62 2.03
C GLN A 98 0.43 1.94 2.27
N TYR A 99 0.39 0.90 3.10
CA TYR A 99 -0.86 0.26 3.50
C TYR A 99 -1.80 1.25 4.22
N THR A 100 -1.25 2.07 5.12
CA THR A 100 -2.01 3.12 5.82
C THR A 100 -2.58 4.14 4.84
N MET A 101 -1.78 4.61 3.88
CA MET A 101 -2.23 5.54 2.83
C MET A 101 -3.31 4.94 1.94
N GLN A 102 -3.20 3.66 1.58
CA GLN A 102 -4.21 2.94 0.80
C GLN A 102 -5.56 2.89 1.53
N ILE A 103 -5.57 2.55 2.83
CA ILE A 103 -6.78 2.54 3.66
C ILE A 103 -7.36 3.96 3.77
N MET A 104 -6.52 4.97 4.01
CA MET A 104 -6.97 6.37 4.09
C MET A 104 -7.63 6.81 2.79
N GLY A 105 -7.04 6.50 1.64
CA GLY A 105 -7.61 6.76 0.32
C GLY A 105 -8.97 6.09 0.12
N ALA A 106 -9.08 4.82 0.50
CA ALA A 106 -10.35 4.08 0.45
C ALA A 106 -11.43 4.70 1.34
N ASN A 107 -11.08 5.13 2.56
CA ASN A 107 -11.99 5.78 3.49
C ASN A 107 -12.45 7.16 2.97
N ILE A 108 -11.56 7.96 2.40
CA ILE A 108 -11.90 9.25 1.79
C ILE A 108 -12.87 9.03 0.61
N LYS A 109 -12.60 8.06 -0.26
CA LYS A 109 -13.46 7.71 -1.40
C LYS A 109 -14.86 7.31 -0.91
N ARG A 110 -14.93 6.40 0.05
CA ARG A 110 -16.20 5.96 0.67
C ARG A 110 -16.95 7.12 1.35
N GLY A 111 -16.23 8.03 2.01
CA GLY A 111 -16.82 9.23 2.60
C GLY A 111 -17.42 10.18 1.56
N LYS A 112 -16.75 10.37 0.43
CA LYS A 112 -17.27 11.17 -0.70
C LYS A 112 -18.52 10.54 -1.33
N GLU A 113 -18.55 9.21 -1.46
CA GLU A 113 -19.70 8.47 -1.97
C GLU A 113 -20.92 8.56 -1.02
N LEU A 114 -20.69 8.50 0.30
CA LEU A 114 -21.76 8.69 1.28
C LEU A 114 -22.29 10.12 1.30
N LYS A 115 -21.42 11.12 1.14
CA LYS A 115 -21.83 12.54 1.04
C LYS A 115 -22.68 12.77 -0.20
N THR A 116 -22.26 12.28 -1.37
CA THR A 116 -23.03 12.41 -2.62
C THR A 116 -24.38 11.71 -2.56
N ARG A 117 -24.46 10.52 -1.96
CA ARG A 117 -25.75 9.81 -1.76
C ARG A 117 -26.72 10.50 -0.79
N LYS A 118 -26.21 11.21 0.23
CA LYS A 118 -27.04 11.99 1.17
C LYS A 118 -27.59 13.31 0.59
N VAL A 119 -27.21 13.71 -0.63
CA VAL A 119 -27.72 14.94 -1.28
C VAL A 119 -28.88 14.69 -2.24
N ASN A 120 -29.55 13.52 -2.19
CA ASN A 120 -30.91 13.42 -2.71
C ASN A 120 -31.87 14.21 -1.79
N LYS A 121 -31.75 15.54 -1.84
CA LYS A 121 -32.84 16.44 -1.48
C LYS A 121 -33.92 16.19 -2.52
N VAL A 122 -34.86 15.32 -2.19
CA VAL A 122 -36.15 15.28 -2.86
C VAL A 122 -36.72 16.69 -2.70
N HIS A 123 -36.64 17.50 -3.74
CA HIS A 123 -37.42 18.72 -3.83
C HIS A 123 -38.86 18.28 -4.04
N PRO A 124 -39.78 18.47 -3.07
CA PRO A 124 -41.19 18.32 -3.38
C PRO A 124 -41.46 19.35 -4.49
N VAL A 125 -41.85 18.85 -5.66
CA VAL A 125 -42.43 19.70 -6.69
C VAL A 125 -43.66 20.31 -6.03
N LEU A 126 -43.58 21.61 -5.72
CA LEU A 126 -44.77 22.39 -5.37
C LEU A 126 -45.59 22.48 -6.65
N GLY A 127 -46.38 21.44 -6.91
CA GLY A 127 -47.41 21.45 -7.93
C GLY A 127 -48.30 22.66 -7.69
N GLN A 128 -48.51 23.41 -8.76
CA GLN A 128 -49.35 24.59 -8.95
C GLN A 128 -50.25 24.96 -7.77
N GLY A 129 -50.15 26.22 -7.34
CA GLY A 129 -50.95 26.81 -6.28
C GLY A 129 -52.40 26.35 -6.35
N ARG A 130 -52.88 25.75 -5.25
CA ARG A 130 -54.31 25.54 -5.06
C ARG A 130 -54.97 26.92 -5.12
N GLU A 131 -55.74 27.19 -6.16
CA GLU A 131 -56.69 28.28 -6.14
C GLU A 131 -57.58 28.09 -4.91
N ALA A 132 -57.67 29.12 -4.08
CA ALA A 132 -58.58 29.13 -2.96
C ALA A 132 -60.01 29.14 -3.51
N THR A 133 -60.65 27.97 -3.58
CA THR A 133 -62.08 27.89 -3.82
C THR A 133 -62.79 28.47 -2.60
N VAL A 134 -63.19 29.73 -2.70
CA VAL A 134 -64.05 30.39 -1.74
C VAL A 134 -65.44 29.76 -1.88
N SER A 135 -65.70 28.71 -1.11
CA SER A 135 -67.05 28.17 -0.95
C SER A 135 -67.83 29.08 -0.01
N PHE A 136 -68.67 29.95 -0.57
CA PHE A 136 -69.70 30.66 0.18
C PHE A 136 -70.78 29.66 0.60
N VAL A 137 -71.00 29.55 1.91
CA VAL A 137 -72.17 28.85 2.45
C VAL A 137 -73.33 29.84 2.45
N LEU A 138 -74.29 29.66 1.55
CA LEU A 138 -75.59 30.34 1.65
C LEU A 138 -76.41 29.62 2.72
N HIS A 139 -76.60 30.26 3.87
CA HIS A 139 -77.71 29.95 4.78
C HIS A 139 -78.87 30.88 4.44
N GLY A 140 -79.94 30.31 3.90
CA GLY A 140 -81.27 30.91 3.79
C GLY A 140 -82.26 30.02 4.51
#